data_AF-A0A7C9EH45-F1
#
_entry.id   AF-A0A7C9EH45-F1
#
_cell.length_a   1.000
_cell.length_b   1.000
_cell.length_c   1.000
_cell.angle_alpha   90.00
_cell.angle_beta   90.00
_cell.angle_gamma   90.00
#
_symmetry.space_group_name_H-M   'P 1'
#
loop_
_entity.id
_entity.type
_entity.pdbx_description
1 polymer ?
#
loop_
_entity_poly.entity_id
_entity_poly.type
_entity_poly.pdbx_seq_one_letter_code
_entity_poly.pdbx_strand_id
1 'polypeptide(L)'
;NSSTWPCMKSLEALSLLGVSKLQSLPSGIGGLTALKQLHILECDNLKTLPESIGSLSQLRALYLHGCSKLEALPKSIQNLTALQVLHIKRCPLLKTRCEK
;
A
#
# COMPACT_ATOMS: atom_id res chain seq x y z
N ASN A 1 0.22 -16.49 -12.38
CA ASN A 1 -0.21 -17.07 -11.07
C ASN A 1 -0.80 -15.96 -10.22
N SER A 2 -2.08 -15.72 -10.46
CA SER A 2 -2.94 -14.68 -9.91
C SER A 2 -3.07 -14.79 -8.39
N SER A 3 -2.32 -13.98 -7.63
CA SER A 3 -2.57 -13.77 -6.20
C SER A 3 -3.80 -12.87 -6.06
N THR A 4 -4.97 -13.41 -6.36
CA THR A 4 -6.23 -12.71 -6.23
C THR A 4 -6.64 -12.78 -4.75
N TRP A 5 -6.88 -11.61 -4.13
CA TRP A 5 -7.43 -11.48 -2.78
C TRP A 5 -8.98 -11.27 -2.70
N PRO A 6 -9.80 -11.57 -3.72
CA PRO A 6 -11.19 -11.13 -3.80
C PRO A 6 -12.12 -11.81 -2.80
N CYS A 7 -11.70 -12.89 -2.13
CA CYS A 7 -12.51 -13.59 -1.13
C CYS A 7 -12.41 -12.96 0.27
N MET A 8 -11.45 -12.08 0.52
CA MET A 8 -11.21 -11.47 1.84
C MET A 8 -11.99 -10.16 2.02
N LYS A 9 -13.30 -10.19 1.72
CA LYS A 9 -14.18 -9.00 1.73
C LYS A 9 -14.41 -8.38 3.12
N SER A 10 -14.17 -9.14 4.18
CA SER A 10 -14.33 -8.67 5.58
C SER A 10 -13.00 -8.34 6.26
N LEU A 11 -11.88 -8.43 5.55
CA LEU A 11 -10.57 -8.15 6.12
C LEU A 11 -10.43 -6.64 6.38
N GLU A 12 -10.28 -6.26 7.65
CA GLU A 12 -10.16 -4.85 8.04
C GLU A 12 -8.72 -4.37 8.21
N ALA A 13 -7.78 -5.28 8.47
CA ALA A 13 -6.37 -4.97 8.64
C ALA A 13 -5.50 -5.97 7.91
N LEU A 14 -4.50 -5.47 7.19
CA LEU A 14 -3.49 -6.26 6.49
C LEU A 14 -2.10 -5.74 6.87
N SER A 15 -1.23 -6.64 7.30
CA SER A 15 0.16 -6.32 7.61
C SER A 15 1.10 -7.24 6.83
N LEU A 16 2.04 -6.64 6.11
CA LEU A 16 3.12 -7.31 5.39
C LEU A 16 4.44 -6.89 6.05
N LEU A 17 5.14 -7.83 6.68
CA LEU A 17 6.39 -7.60 7.39
C LEU A 17 7.51 -8.44 6.76
N GLY A 18 8.61 -7.80 6.37
CA GLY A 18 9.83 -8.49 5.96
C GLY A 18 9.70 -9.33 4.68
N VAL A 19 8.76 -8.99 3.79
CA VAL A 19 8.50 -9.79 2.57
C VAL A 19 9.56 -9.50 1.52
N SER A 20 10.71 -10.18 1.65
CA SER A 20 11.92 -9.94 0.88
C SER A 20 11.76 -10.08 -0.64
N LYS A 21 10.80 -10.85 -1.15
CA LYS A 21 10.56 -11.00 -2.60
C LYS A 21 9.43 -10.12 -3.14
N LEU A 22 8.78 -9.31 -2.30
CA LEU A 22 7.66 -8.48 -2.72
C LEU A 22 8.15 -7.28 -3.51
N GLN A 23 7.99 -7.32 -4.84
CA GLN A 23 8.33 -6.19 -5.71
C GLN A 23 7.16 -5.21 -5.90
N SER A 24 5.95 -5.74 -5.86
CA SER A 24 4.68 -5.00 -5.89
C SER A 24 3.59 -5.83 -5.23
N LEU A 25 2.54 -5.18 -4.72
CA LEU A 25 1.34 -5.89 -4.27
C LEU A 25 0.52 -6.31 -5.50
N PRO A 26 -0.21 -7.45 -5.41
CA PRO A 26 -1.10 -7.87 -6.49
C PRO A 26 -2.23 -6.85 -6.68
N SER A 27 -2.65 -6.65 -7.93
CA SER A 27 -3.78 -5.75 -8.26
C SER A 27 -5.08 -6.15 -7.56
N GLY A 28 -5.23 -7.40 -7.13
CA GLY A 28 -6.36 -7.89 -6.34
C GLY A 28 -6.56 -7.20 -4.99
N ILE A 29 -5.59 -6.41 -4.49
CA ILE A 29 -5.76 -5.65 -3.24
C ILE A 29 -6.96 -4.69 -3.29
N GLY A 30 -7.28 -4.11 -4.46
CA GLY A 30 -8.43 -3.21 -4.60
C GLY A 30 -9.79 -3.87 -4.32
N GLY A 31 -9.85 -5.21 -4.27
CA GLY A 31 -11.04 -5.96 -3.87
C GLY A 31 -11.26 -6.05 -2.36
N LEU A 32 -10.30 -5.61 -1.53
CA LEU A 32 -10.41 -5.59 -0.07
C LEU A 32 -11.19 -4.35 0.41
N THR A 33 -12.44 -4.20 -0.01
CA THR A 33 -13.23 -2.98 0.21
C THR A 33 -13.52 -2.65 1.67
N ALA A 34 -13.41 -3.62 2.59
CA ALA A 34 -13.54 -3.40 4.04
C ALA A 34 -12.22 -3.02 4.74
N LEU A 35 -11.09 -2.99 4.02
CA LEU A 35 -9.79 -2.74 4.61
C LEU A 35 -9.69 -1.30 5.14
N LYS A 36 -9.39 -1.18 6.43
CA LYS A 36 -9.22 0.08 7.17
C LYS A 36 -7.76 0.39 7.44
N GLN A 37 -6.91 -0.62 7.57
CA GLN A 37 -5.50 -0.48 7.92
C GLN A 37 -4.61 -1.32 7.01
N LEU A 38 -3.59 -0.68 6.42
CA LEU A 38 -2.57 -1.35 5.63
C LEU A 38 -1.18 -1.00 6.18
N HIS A 39 -0.46 -2.03 6.61
CA HIS A 39 0.90 -1.92 7.09
C HIS A 39 1.83 -2.67 6.14
N ILE A 40 2.85 -1.98 5.64
CA ILE A 40 3.92 -2.57 4.84
C ILE A 40 5.24 -2.14 5.48
N LEU A 41 5.89 -3.12 6.11
CA LEU A 41 7.03 -2.91 6.98
C LEU A 41 8.19 -3.77 6.49
N GLU A 42 9.37 -3.16 6.34
CA GLU A 42 10.63 -3.86 6.02
C GLU A 42 10.57 -4.68 4.71
N CYS A 43 9.76 -4.22 3.76
CA CYS A 43 9.67 -4.80 2.42
C CYS A 43 10.66 -4.11 1.48
N ASP A 44 11.94 -4.43 1.63
CA ASP A 44 13.04 -3.74 0.95
C ASP A 44 12.96 -3.77 -0.57
N ASN A 45 12.40 -4.81 -1.16
CA ASN A 45 12.30 -4.94 -2.61
C ASN A 45 11.04 -4.33 -3.23
N LEU A 46 10.15 -3.75 -2.41
CA LEU A 46 8.92 -3.13 -2.89
C LEU A 46 9.26 -1.85 -3.65
N LYS A 47 8.92 -1.82 -4.94
CA LYS A 47 9.21 -0.66 -5.81
C LYS A 47 8.05 0.31 -5.93
N THR A 48 6.83 -0.21 -5.90
CA THR A 48 5.59 0.57 -6.05
C THR A 48 4.39 -0.18 -5.47
N LEU A 49 3.28 0.53 -5.23
CA LEU A 49 1.97 -0.06 -4.94
C LEU A 49 1.14 -0.11 -6.23
N PRO A 50 0.23 -1.09 -6.39
CA PRO A 50 -0.65 -1.16 -7.55
C PRO A 50 -1.66 -0.01 -7.57
N GLU A 51 -2.05 0.46 -8.75
CA GLU A 51 -3.07 1.52 -8.91
C GLU A 51 -4.45 1.11 -8.33
N SER A 52 -4.72 -0.18 -8.15
CA SER A 52 -5.95 -0.64 -7.49
C SER A 52 -6.01 -0.31 -5.98
N ILE A 53 -4.92 0.16 -5.37
CA ILE A 53 -4.95 0.66 -3.99
C ILE A 53 -6.00 1.76 -3.82
N GLY A 54 -6.21 2.61 -4.84
CA GLY A 54 -7.20 3.69 -4.81
C GLY A 54 -8.65 3.21 -4.75
N SER A 55 -8.93 1.92 -4.92
CA SER A 55 -10.26 1.34 -4.72
C SER A 55 -10.59 1.05 -3.25
N LEU A 56 -9.62 1.19 -2.34
CA LEU A 56 -9.80 0.96 -0.91
C LEU A 56 -10.51 2.13 -0.22
N SER A 57 -11.79 2.30 -0.50
CA SER A 57 -12.60 3.45 -0.04
C SER A 57 -12.77 3.55 1.48
N GLN A 58 -12.48 2.48 2.24
CA GLN A 58 -12.55 2.46 3.70
C GLN A 58 -11.18 2.57 4.38
N LEU A 59 -10.08 2.68 3.62
CA LEU A 59 -8.74 2.72 4.18
C LEU A 59 -8.52 4.01 4.96
N ARG A 60 -8.28 3.89 6.26
CA ARG A 60 -8.06 5.01 7.18
C ARG A 60 -6.59 5.22 7.51
N ALA A 61 -5.80 4.15 7.49
CA ALA A 61 -4.39 4.23 7.81
C ALA A 61 -3.52 3.43 6.83
N LEU A 62 -2.50 4.10 6.29
CA LEU A 62 -1.45 3.51 5.47
C LEU A 62 -0.09 3.75 6.13
N TYR A 63 0.59 2.67 6.50
CA TYR A 63 1.92 2.68 7.07
C TYR A 63 2.91 2.03 6.10
N LEU A 64 3.90 2.81 5.67
CA LEU A 64 5.02 2.38 4.85
C LEU A 64 6.31 2.64 5.63
N HIS A 65 6.94 1.59 6.14
CA HIS A 65 8.14 1.73 6.98
C HIS A 65 9.26 0.83 6.47
N GLY A 66 10.43 1.40 6.22
CA GLY A 66 11.59 0.60 5.82
C GLY A 66 11.44 -0.07 4.46
N CYS A 67 10.69 0.55 3.53
CA CYS A 67 10.62 0.10 2.14
C CYS A 67 11.71 0.82 1.34
N SER A 68 12.94 0.29 1.40
CA SER A 68 14.13 0.96 0.89
C SER A 68 14.11 1.25 -0.61
N LYS A 69 13.49 0.38 -1.42
CA LYS A 69 13.36 0.54 -2.89
C LYS A 69 12.05 1.16 -3.37
N LEU A 70 11.20 1.67 -2.48
CA LEU A 70 9.93 2.27 -2.90
C LEU A 70 10.19 3.62 -3.59
N GLU A 71 9.93 3.70 -4.89
CA GLU A 71 10.28 4.87 -5.71
C GLU A 71 9.14 5.90 -5.81
N ALA A 72 7.90 5.42 -5.85
CA ALA A 72 6.71 6.25 -6.00
C ALA A 72 5.48 5.62 -5.33
N LEU A 73 4.53 6.48 -4.97
CA LEU A 73 3.15 6.07 -4.71
C LEU A 73 2.35 6.12 -6.02
N PRO A 74 1.37 5.21 -6.23
CA PRO A 74 0.50 5.24 -7.38
C PRO A 74 -0.35 6.51 -7.40
N LYS A 75 -0.77 6.94 -8.59
CA LYS A 75 -1.57 8.16 -8.74
C LYS A 75 -2.92 8.02 -8.03
N SER A 76 -3.48 6.82 -8.03
CA SER A 76 -4.74 6.50 -7.36
C SER A 76 -4.72 6.65 -5.84
N ILE A 77 -3.57 6.92 -5.21
CA ILE A 77 -3.50 7.25 -3.78
C ILE A 77 -4.40 8.45 -3.43
N GLN A 78 -4.60 9.37 -4.37
CA GLN A 78 -5.51 10.51 -4.23
C GLN A 78 -7.00 10.10 -4.08
N ASN A 79 -7.35 8.87 -4.47
CA ASN A 79 -8.71 8.35 -4.38
C ASN A 79 -9.02 7.74 -3.01
N LEU A 80 -8.04 7.66 -2.11
CA LEU A 80 -8.22 7.18 -0.74
C LEU A 80 -8.90 8.26 0.13
N THR A 81 -10.16 8.54 -0.16
CA THR A 81 -10.92 9.65 0.46
C THR A 81 -11.15 9.49 1.96
N ALA A 82 -11.07 8.28 2.50
CA ALA A 82 -11.18 7.99 3.94
C ALA A 82 -9.84 8.00 4.68
N LEU A 83 -8.72 8.26 4.00
CA LEU A 83 -7.38 8.18 4.60
C LEU A 83 -7.17 9.31 5.60
N GLN A 84 -6.90 8.94 6.84
CA GLN A 84 -6.66 9.85 7.95
C GLN A 84 -5.18 9.85 8.35
N VAL A 85 -4.50 8.72 8.19
CA VAL A 85 -3.10 8.55 8.56
C VAL A 85 -2.32 8.02 7.37
N LEU A 86 -1.34 8.82 6.91
CA LEU A 86 -0.30 8.40 6.00
C LEU A 86 1.04 8.51 6.71
N HIS A 87 1.62 7.37 7.10
CA HIS A 87 2.93 7.33 7.73
C HIS A 87 3.93 6.73 6.74
N ILE A 88 4.93 7.51 6.35
CA ILE A 88 6.02 7.05 5.52
C ILE A 88 7.34 7.36 6.23
N LYS A 89 8.12 6.32 6.51
CA LYS A 89 9.38 6.47 7.23
C LYS A 89 10.40 5.45 6.73
N ARG A 90 11.67 5.87 6.65
CA ARG A 90 12.76 5.01 6.12
C ARG A 90 12.47 4.49 4.70
N CYS A 91 11.88 5.33 3.84
CA CYS A 91 11.68 5.08 2.41
C CYS A 91 12.49 6.11 1.59
N PRO A 92 13.83 5.99 1.53
CA PRO A 92 14.72 7.04 1.04
C PRO A 92 14.59 7.33 -0.47
N LEU A 93 14.14 6.36 -1.27
CA LEU A 93 13.95 6.53 -2.71
C LEU A 93 12.57 7.08 -3.08
N LEU A 94 11.66 7.22 -2.11
CA LEU A 94 10.31 7.68 -2.41
C LEU A 94 10.38 9.15 -2.77
N LYS A 95 10.17 9.44 -4.06
CA LYS A 95 10.10 10.81 -4.54
C LYS A 95 8.81 11.43 -4.01
N THR A 96 8.93 12.23 -2.95
CA THR A 96 7.83 13.03 -2.45
C THR A 96 7.49 14.07 -3.49
N ARG A 97 6.32 13.99 -4.13
CA ARG A 97 5.79 15.02 -5.05
C ARG A 97 5.36 16.31 -4.33
N CYS A 98 5.94 16.61 -3.18
CA CYS A 98 5.73 17.87 -2.46
C CYS A 98 6.84 18.87 -2.85
N GLU A 99 7.06 19.05 -4.14
CA GLU A 99 7.73 20.24 -4.65
C GLU A 99 6.62 21.17 -5.12
N LYS A 100 6.56 22.35 -4.48
CA LYS A 100 5.61 23.43 -4.79
C LYS A 100 5.83 23.96 -6.20
#